data_AF-A0A2V8PQ27-F1
#
_entry.id   AF-A0A2V8PQ27-F1
#
_cell.length_a   1.000
_cell.length_b   1.000
_cell.length_c   1.000
_cell.angle_alpha   90.00
_cell.angle_beta   90.00
_cell.angle_gamma   90.00
#
_symmetry.space_group_name_H-M   'P 1'
#
loop_
_entity.id
_entity.type
_entity.pdbx_description
1 polymer ?
#
loop_
_entity_poly.entity_id
_entity_poly.type
_entity_poly.pdbx_seq_one_letter_code
_entity_poly.pdbx_strand_id
1 'polypeptide(L)'
;MRPPRTATTRWRSNLSLSPVVALERMAEPVFIDDVAQLRTLAPVTSAPIRHHVFVCTGKSCSARDSAEVKDAFERELKARGILFGREVKGKNPKGSVVLTECASVGFCAIGAAVMIYPDGVWYAQVRAPDVAEIIEEHLLNGRVVERLALLKLPAEGSREESGADADWEA
;
A
#
# COMPACT_ATOMS: atom_id res chain seq x y z
N MET A 1 -24.69 -34.77 45.37
CA MET A 1 -24.27 -33.68 46.29
C MET A 1 -23.10 -32.91 45.69
N ARG A 2 -23.38 -31.71 45.13
CA ARG A 2 -22.51 -30.52 45.04
C ARG A 2 -23.47 -29.35 44.68
N PRO A 3 -23.42 -28.20 45.35
CA PRO A 3 -24.52 -27.22 45.36
C PRO A 3 -24.50 -26.29 44.14
N PRO A 4 -25.61 -25.57 43.84
CA PRO A 4 -25.64 -24.53 42.82
C PRO A 4 -24.93 -23.28 43.34
N ARG A 5 -24.16 -22.60 42.49
CA ARG A 5 -23.61 -21.28 42.79
C ARG A 5 -24.35 -20.21 41.99
N THR A 6 -25.29 -19.57 42.67
CA THR A 6 -25.83 -18.27 42.32
C THR A 6 -24.84 -17.14 42.64
N ALA A 7 -25.06 -16.02 41.95
CA ALA A 7 -24.80 -14.64 42.37
C ALA A 7 -23.44 -13.98 42.03
N THR A 8 -23.55 -13.04 41.09
CA THR A 8 -23.07 -11.65 41.16
C THR A 8 -21.61 -11.39 41.55
N THR A 9 -20.85 -10.82 40.60
CA THR A 9 -20.03 -9.66 40.94
C THR A 9 -20.03 -8.65 39.80
N ARG A 10 -20.83 -7.61 39.99
CA ARG A 10 -20.80 -6.35 39.27
C ARG A 10 -19.48 -5.65 39.57
N TRP A 11 -18.49 -5.75 38.70
CA TRP A 11 -17.29 -4.92 38.77
C TRP A 11 -17.46 -3.72 37.84
N ARG A 12 -17.74 -2.55 38.45
CA ARG A 12 -17.54 -1.25 37.82
C ARG A 12 -16.03 -0.97 37.85
N SER A 13 -15.35 -1.10 36.73
CA SER A 13 -14.06 -0.42 36.52
C SER A 13 -14.28 0.73 35.56
N ASN A 14 -14.68 1.85 36.15
CA ASN A 14 -14.62 3.17 35.55
C ASN A 14 -13.13 3.55 35.42
N LEU A 15 -12.50 3.10 34.33
CA LEU A 15 -11.17 3.52 33.95
C LEU A 15 -11.29 3.90 32.47
N SER A 16 -11.13 5.19 32.22
CA SER A 16 -10.93 5.79 30.91
C SER A 16 -9.81 5.05 30.18
N LEU A 17 -10.18 4.00 29.44
CA LEU A 17 -9.26 3.29 28.57
C LEU A 17 -8.99 4.21 27.39
N SER A 18 -7.71 4.56 27.22
CA SER A 18 -7.24 5.23 26.01
C SER A 18 -7.73 4.47 24.77
N PRO A 19 -8.13 5.15 23.69
CA PRO A 19 -8.65 4.52 22.47
C PRO A 19 -7.72 3.45 21.87
N VAL A 20 -6.43 3.49 22.22
CA VAL A 20 -5.43 2.48 21.81
C VAL A 20 -5.64 1.14 22.52
N VAL A 21 -6.03 1.13 23.79
CA VAL A 21 -6.18 -0.09 24.62
C VAL A 21 -7.46 -0.86 24.27
N ALA A 22 -8.47 -0.18 23.72
CA ALA A 22 -9.72 -0.80 23.29
C ALA A 22 -9.54 -1.74 22.08
N LEU A 23 -8.45 -1.59 21.30
CA LEU A 23 -8.18 -2.39 20.10
C LEU A 23 -7.47 -3.73 20.38
N GLU A 24 -6.91 -3.95 21.56
CA GLU A 24 -6.02 -5.10 21.82
C GLU A 24 -6.74 -6.40 22.23
N ARG A 25 -8.06 -6.37 22.35
CA ARG A 25 -8.88 -7.57 22.53
C ARG A 25 -9.61 -7.79 21.22
N MET A 26 -9.70 -9.06 20.78
CA MET A 26 -10.46 -9.53 19.61
C MET A 26 -11.97 -9.19 19.74
N ALA A 27 -12.30 -7.90 19.80
CA ALA A 27 -13.63 -7.36 19.75
C ALA A 27 -14.05 -7.33 18.29
N GLU A 28 -15.31 -7.65 18.04
CA GLU A 28 -15.94 -7.56 16.72
C GLU A 28 -15.54 -6.24 16.03
N PRO A 29 -15.31 -6.25 14.71
CA PRO A 29 -14.86 -5.06 14.01
C PRO A 29 -15.86 -3.91 14.22
N VAL A 30 -15.44 -2.92 15.01
CA VAL A 30 -16.23 -1.71 15.25
C VAL A 30 -15.98 -0.78 14.08
N PHE A 31 -17.06 -0.40 13.39
CA PHE A 31 -16.99 0.61 12.34
C PHE A 31 -16.63 1.96 12.96
N ILE A 32 -15.59 2.61 12.44
CA ILE A 32 -15.17 3.96 12.87
C ILE A 32 -15.87 4.96 11.96
N ASP A 33 -16.90 5.62 12.47
CA ASP A 33 -17.66 6.68 11.77
C ASP A 33 -17.04 8.07 11.94
N ASP A 34 -16.26 8.29 13.00
CA ASP A 34 -15.52 9.53 13.23
C ASP A 34 -14.23 9.62 12.39
N VAL A 35 -14.22 10.56 11.45
CA VAL A 35 -13.06 10.88 10.60
C VAL A 35 -11.86 11.38 11.43
N ALA A 36 -12.08 12.07 12.55
CA ALA A 36 -10.99 12.55 13.40
C ALA A 36 -10.28 11.38 14.10
N GLN A 37 -11.06 10.43 14.62
CA GLN A 37 -10.56 9.16 15.13
C GLN A 37 -9.83 8.36 14.03
N LEU A 38 -10.39 8.29 12.81
CA LEU A 38 -9.76 7.59 11.68
C LEU A 38 -8.40 8.21 11.32
N ARG A 39 -8.28 9.54 11.27
CA ARG A 39 -7.00 10.23 11.01
C ARG A 39 -5.97 9.99 12.10
N THR A 40 -6.42 9.84 13.35
CA THR A 40 -5.55 9.55 14.49
C THR A 40 -5.00 8.12 14.42
N LEU A 41 -5.87 7.15 14.08
CA LEU A 41 -5.51 5.74 14.01
C LEU A 41 -4.76 5.37 12.72
N ALA A 42 -5.14 5.97 11.59
CA ALA A 42 -4.58 5.74 10.27
C ALA A 42 -4.14 7.08 9.63
N PRO A 43 -2.97 7.64 10.01
CA PRO A 43 -2.51 8.95 9.54
C PRO A 43 -2.37 9.08 8.02
N VAL A 44 -2.22 7.96 7.30
CA VAL A 44 -2.19 7.93 5.83
C VAL A 44 -3.43 8.57 5.19
N THR A 45 -4.58 8.54 5.86
CA THR A 45 -5.83 9.15 5.38
C THR A 45 -5.78 10.68 5.29
N SER A 46 -4.80 11.30 5.94
CA SER A 46 -4.57 12.76 5.90
C SER A 46 -3.41 13.18 5.00
N ALA A 47 -2.67 12.23 4.44
CA ALA A 47 -1.52 12.51 3.61
C ALA A 47 -1.94 12.75 2.14
N PRO A 48 -1.26 13.66 1.42
CA PRO A 48 -1.57 13.97 0.03
C PRO A 48 -0.97 12.92 -0.92
N ILE A 49 -1.38 11.65 -0.78
CA ILE A 49 -0.86 10.54 -1.60
C ILE A 49 -1.33 10.73 -3.05
N ARG A 50 -0.37 10.90 -3.96
CA ARG A 50 -0.59 10.97 -5.40
C ARG A 50 -0.38 9.62 -6.07
N HIS A 51 0.64 8.88 -5.62
CA HIS A 51 0.99 7.59 -6.21
C HIS A 51 1.29 6.53 -5.16
N HIS A 52 0.94 5.29 -5.49
CA HIS A 52 1.32 4.10 -4.73
C HIS A 52 2.17 3.20 -5.64
N VAL A 53 3.44 3.07 -5.28
CA VAL A 53 4.42 2.24 -5.98
C VAL A 53 4.52 0.90 -5.28
N PHE A 54 4.25 -0.17 -6.01
CA PHE A 54 4.40 -1.55 -5.57
C PHE A 54 5.60 -2.17 -6.25
N VAL A 55 6.59 -2.62 -5.47
CA VAL A 55 7.78 -3.31 -5.99
C VAL A 55 7.70 -4.79 -5.63
N CYS A 56 7.72 -5.64 -6.66
CA CYS A 56 7.66 -7.09 -6.47
C CYS A 56 8.98 -7.63 -5.92
N THR A 57 8.94 -8.21 -4.72
CA THR A 57 10.07 -8.89 -4.08
C THR A 57 9.83 -10.40 -3.95
N GLY A 58 8.85 -10.94 -4.67
CA GLY A 58 8.62 -12.38 -4.79
C GLY A 58 9.81 -13.14 -5.36
N LYS A 59 9.79 -14.48 -5.25
CA LYS A 59 10.90 -15.36 -5.63
C LYS A 59 11.45 -15.10 -7.04
N SER A 60 10.58 -14.89 -8.03
CA SER A 60 10.95 -14.67 -9.42
C SER A 60 11.60 -13.31 -9.71
N CYS A 61 11.19 -12.27 -8.97
CA CYS A 61 11.73 -10.92 -9.10
C CYS A 61 12.99 -10.76 -8.24
N SER A 62 13.05 -11.39 -7.07
CA SER A 62 14.25 -11.43 -6.23
C SER A 62 15.42 -12.11 -6.94
N ALA A 63 15.17 -13.10 -7.79
CA ALA A 63 16.19 -13.70 -8.66
C ALA A 63 16.69 -12.78 -9.78
N ARG A 64 16.12 -11.56 -9.90
CA ARG A 64 16.44 -10.52 -10.89
C ARG A 64 16.64 -9.16 -10.23
N ASP A 65 17.23 -9.18 -9.03
CA ASP A 65 17.72 -7.99 -8.32
C ASP A 65 16.64 -6.98 -7.94
N SER A 66 15.39 -7.43 -7.75
CA SER A 66 14.29 -6.53 -7.38
C SER A 66 14.43 -5.90 -5.99
N ALA A 67 15.27 -6.47 -5.13
CA ALA A 67 15.68 -5.84 -3.88
C ALA A 67 16.43 -4.53 -4.14
N GLU A 68 17.35 -4.51 -5.10
CA GLU A 68 18.10 -3.30 -5.46
C GLU A 68 17.19 -2.24 -6.09
N VAL A 69 16.19 -2.66 -6.87
CA VAL A 69 15.16 -1.78 -7.42
C VAL A 69 14.37 -1.11 -6.29
N LYS A 70 13.91 -1.89 -5.30
CA LYS A 70 13.19 -1.37 -4.14
C LYS A 70 14.06 -0.38 -3.35
N ASP A 71 15.32 -0.74 -3.09
CA ASP A 71 16.24 0.10 -2.32
C ASP A 71 16.56 1.41 -3.07
N ALA A 72 16.68 1.35 -4.40
CA ALA A 72 16.80 2.54 -5.23
C ALA A 72 15.55 3.43 -5.13
N PHE A 73 14.34 2.86 -5.18
CA PHE A 73 13.11 3.64 -4.98
C PHE A 73 13.08 4.29 -3.60
N GLU A 74 13.39 3.53 -2.55
CA GLU A 74 13.37 4.07 -1.19
C GLU A 74 14.40 5.20 -1.03
N ARG A 75 15.62 5.05 -1.56
CA ARG A 75 16.66 6.08 -1.49
C ARG A 75 16.25 7.35 -2.25
N GLU A 76 15.84 7.23 -3.50
CA GLU A 76 15.49 8.37 -4.34
C GLU A 76 14.25 9.11 -3.82
N LEU A 77 13.20 8.39 -3.42
CA LEU A 77 11.98 9.00 -2.86
C LEU A 77 12.25 9.69 -1.52
N LYS A 78 13.17 9.16 -0.68
CA LYS A 78 13.62 9.83 0.54
C LYS A 78 14.44 11.08 0.24
N ALA A 79 15.40 10.99 -0.68
CA ALA A 79 16.26 12.12 -1.06
C ALA A 79 15.45 13.30 -1.60
N ARG A 80 14.37 13.01 -2.33
CA ARG A 80 13.42 14.00 -2.85
C ARG A 80 12.36 14.44 -1.84
N GLY A 81 12.32 13.86 -0.64
CA GLY A 81 11.37 14.19 0.42
C GLY A 81 9.91 13.83 0.13
N ILE A 82 9.65 12.97 -0.87
CA ILE A 82 8.29 12.60 -1.31
C ILE A 82 7.84 11.22 -0.81
N LEU A 83 8.73 10.43 -0.20
CA LEU A 83 8.37 9.14 0.39
C LEU A 83 7.49 9.33 1.64
N PHE A 84 6.26 8.82 1.59
CA PHE A 84 5.36 8.78 2.74
C PHE A 84 5.87 7.88 3.86
N GLY A 85 5.81 8.36 5.10
CA GLY A 85 6.04 7.55 6.28
C GLY A 85 6.39 8.37 7.52
N ARG A 86 6.87 7.70 8.56
CA ARG A 86 7.26 8.36 9.82
C ARG A 86 8.63 9.05 9.69
N GLU A 87 8.74 10.27 10.22
CA GLU A 87 9.98 11.06 10.24
C GLU A 87 11.14 10.32 10.89
N VAL A 88 10.88 9.56 11.95
CA VAL A 88 11.88 8.73 12.64
C VAL A 88 12.54 7.68 11.74
N LYS A 89 11.94 7.35 10.58
CA LYS A 89 12.50 6.45 9.56
C LYS A 89 13.09 7.20 8.36
N GLY A 90 13.28 8.52 8.47
CA GLY A 90 13.72 9.41 7.39
C GLY A 90 12.69 9.56 6.28
N LYS A 91 11.40 9.40 6.58
CA LYS A 91 10.28 9.51 5.63
C LYS A 91 9.44 10.75 5.95
N ASN A 92 8.71 11.27 4.96
CA ASN A 92 7.89 12.47 5.12
C ASN A 92 6.44 12.08 5.45
N PRO A 93 5.84 12.51 6.58
CA PRO A 93 4.43 12.28 6.88
C PRO A 93 3.48 12.91 5.87
N LYS A 94 3.95 13.92 5.13
CA LYS A 94 3.25 14.57 4.02
C LYS A 94 3.79 14.16 2.65
N GLY A 95 4.55 13.06 2.57
CA GLY A 95 5.04 12.51 1.31
C GLY A 95 3.88 12.15 0.38
N SER A 96 4.06 12.38 -0.92
CA SER A 96 3.06 12.13 -1.94
C SER A 96 3.13 10.73 -2.54
N VAL A 97 4.14 9.93 -2.19
CA VAL A 97 4.34 8.59 -2.74
C VAL A 97 4.42 7.56 -1.62
N VAL A 98 3.57 6.53 -1.69
CA VAL A 98 3.70 5.34 -0.84
C VAL A 98 4.51 4.30 -1.59
N LEU A 99 5.57 3.78 -0.97
CA LEU A 99 6.32 2.63 -1.48
C LEU A 99 5.95 1.39 -0.67
N THR A 100 5.52 0.34 -1.36
CA THR A 100 5.16 -0.94 -0.75
C THR A 100 5.91 -2.07 -1.44
N GLU A 101 6.53 -2.92 -0.62
CA GLU A 101 7.01 -4.21 -1.09
C GLU A 101 5.84 -5.20 -1.15
N CYS A 102 5.81 -6.03 -2.18
CA CYS A 102 4.74 -7.00 -2.38
C CYS A 102 5.29 -8.34 -2.89
N ALA A 103 4.63 -9.43 -2.51
CA ALA A 103 5.06 -10.76 -2.91
C ALA A 103 4.85 -11.04 -4.41
N SER A 104 3.83 -10.45 -5.03
CA SER A 104 3.59 -10.55 -6.48
C SER A 104 2.67 -9.42 -6.94
N VAL A 105 2.93 -8.90 -8.14
CA VAL A 105 2.04 -8.01 -8.91
C VAL A 105 1.76 -8.58 -10.31
N GLY A 106 2.04 -9.86 -10.51
CA GLY A 106 2.09 -10.49 -11.83
C GLY A 106 3.48 -10.38 -12.49
N PHE A 107 3.54 -10.70 -13.78
CA PHE A 107 4.76 -10.66 -14.60
C PHE A 107 5.95 -11.47 -14.05
N CYS A 108 5.68 -12.57 -13.32
CA CYS A 108 6.70 -13.42 -12.72
C CYS A 108 7.75 -13.94 -13.74
N ALA A 109 7.34 -14.17 -14.99
CA ALA A 109 8.24 -14.62 -16.04
C ALA A 109 9.27 -13.55 -16.47
N ILE A 110 8.94 -12.26 -16.33
CA ILE A 110 9.63 -11.12 -16.98
C ILE A 110 10.21 -10.12 -15.96
N GLY A 111 10.18 -10.41 -14.66
CA GLY A 111 10.58 -9.48 -13.59
C GLY A 111 11.96 -8.80 -13.77
N ALA A 112 12.35 -7.83 -12.93
CA ALA A 112 11.65 -7.27 -11.78
C ALA A 112 10.44 -6.42 -12.19
N ALA A 113 9.31 -6.65 -11.53
CA ALA A 113 8.04 -5.99 -11.84
C ALA A 113 7.73 -4.88 -10.82
N VAL A 114 7.24 -3.75 -11.33
CA VAL A 114 6.81 -2.59 -10.54
C VAL A 114 5.44 -2.13 -11.05
N MET A 115 4.50 -1.88 -10.14
CA MET A 115 3.16 -1.42 -10.45
C MET A 115 2.91 -0.06 -9.80
N ILE A 116 2.34 0.89 -10.54
CA ILE A 116 2.08 2.24 -10.05
C ILE A 116 0.58 2.56 -10.18
N TYR A 117 -0.04 2.85 -9.03
CA TYR A 117 -1.42 3.34 -8.92
C TYR A 117 -1.44 4.85 -8.57
N PRO A 118 -2.47 5.61 -8.97
CA PRO A 118 -3.71 5.19 -9.65
C PRO A 118 -3.56 4.94 -11.15
N ASP A 119 -2.41 5.25 -11.74
CA ASP A 119 -2.20 5.25 -13.20
C ASP A 119 -2.33 3.88 -13.88
N GLY A 120 -2.28 2.79 -13.11
CA GLY A 120 -2.47 1.43 -13.62
C GLY A 120 -1.35 1.01 -14.57
N VAL A 121 -0.12 1.41 -14.31
CA VAL A 121 1.05 1.11 -15.15
C VAL A 121 1.88 0.00 -14.53
N TRP A 122 2.24 -0.99 -15.35
CA TRP A 122 3.19 -2.04 -15.01
C TRP A 122 4.49 -1.87 -15.77
N TYR A 123 5.56 -1.74 -15.01
CA TYR A 123 6.93 -1.85 -15.49
C TYR A 123 7.45 -3.27 -15.25
N ALA A 124 8.25 -3.77 -16.17
CA ALA A 124 8.98 -5.03 -16.02
C ALA A 124 10.44 -4.87 -16.44
N GLN A 125 11.28 -5.85 -16.07
CA GLN A 125 12.72 -5.82 -16.28
C GLN A 125 13.40 -4.58 -15.70
N VAL A 126 12.77 -3.95 -14.69
CA VAL A 126 13.28 -2.73 -14.07
C VAL A 126 14.60 -3.03 -13.37
N ARG A 127 15.59 -2.17 -13.58
CA ARG A 127 16.88 -2.21 -12.88
C ARG A 127 17.03 -0.99 -11.97
N ALA A 128 17.90 -1.09 -10.98
CA ALA A 128 18.15 0.01 -10.05
C ALA A 128 18.48 1.37 -10.73
N PRO A 129 19.22 1.42 -11.86
CA PRO A 129 19.48 2.67 -12.58
C PRO A 129 18.23 3.28 -13.24
N ASP A 130 17.23 2.48 -13.59
CA ASP A 130 16.00 2.94 -14.25
C ASP A 130 15.09 3.72 -13.29
N VAL A 131 15.27 3.52 -11.98
CA VAL A 131 14.38 4.08 -10.95
C VAL A 131 14.36 5.60 -10.96
N ALA A 132 15.50 6.24 -11.20
CA ALA A 132 15.56 7.70 -11.26
C ALA A 132 14.70 8.25 -12.40
N GLU A 133 14.71 7.59 -13.57
CA GLU A 133 13.89 7.96 -14.72
C GLU A 133 12.40 7.73 -14.44
N ILE A 134 12.03 6.58 -13.83
CA ILE A 134 10.62 6.31 -13.46
C ILE A 134 10.11 7.38 -12.48
N ILE A 135 10.90 7.79 -11.50
CA ILE A 135 10.47 8.82 -10.53
C ILE A 135 10.33 10.17 -11.24
N GLU A 136 11.31 10.57 -12.04
CA GLU A 136 11.32 11.88 -12.70
C GLU A 136 10.21 11.99 -13.76
N GLU A 137 10.17 11.04 -14.69
CA GLU A 137 9.24 11.09 -15.81
C GLU A 137 7.83 10.73 -15.35
N HIS A 138 7.67 9.62 -14.63
CA HIS A 138 6.33 9.13 -14.31
C HIS A 138 5.77 9.76 -13.04
N LEU A 139 6.42 9.61 -11.90
CA LEU A 139 5.84 10.04 -10.62
C LEU A 139 5.74 11.56 -10.45
N LEU A 140 6.66 12.32 -11.03
CA LEU A 140 6.68 13.78 -10.94
C LEU A 140 6.03 14.45 -12.16
N ASN A 141 6.38 14.00 -13.36
CA ASN A 141 5.94 14.64 -14.60
C ASN A 141 4.71 13.98 -15.26
N GLY A 142 4.25 12.80 -14.78
CA GLY A 142 3.11 12.09 -15.32
C GLY A 142 3.34 11.43 -16.69
N ARG A 143 4.59 11.31 -17.14
CA ARG A 143 4.99 10.69 -18.41
C ARG A 143 5.48 9.26 -18.17
N VAL A 144 4.80 8.30 -18.78
CA VAL A 144 5.16 6.87 -18.65
C VAL A 144 6.47 6.58 -19.38
N VAL A 145 7.35 5.79 -18.75
CA VAL A 145 8.60 5.34 -19.36
C VAL A 145 8.31 4.16 -20.30
N GLU A 146 7.95 4.45 -21.55
CA GLU A 146 7.43 3.46 -22.51
C GLU A 146 8.36 2.27 -22.75
N ARG A 147 9.69 2.48 -22.71
CA ARG A 147 10.68 1.40 -22.89
C ARG A 147 10.59 0.29 -21.83
N LEU A 148 10.04 0.59 -20.65
CA LEU A 148 9.89 -0.35 -19.53
C LEU A 148 8.42 -0.76 -19.31
N ALA A 149 7.46 0.01 -19.80
CA ALA A 149 6.05 -0.20 -19.56
C ALA A 149 5.53 -1.35 -20.43
N LEU A 150 5.03 -2.42 -19.80
CA LEU A 150 4.43 -3.55 -20.51
C LEU A 150 2.91 -3.48 -20.59
N LEU A 151 2.28 -2.81 -19.62
CA LEU A 151 0.83 -2.69 -19.56
C LEU A 151 0.46 -1.35 -18.96
N LYS A 152 -0.56 -0.74 -19.54
CA LYS A 152 -1.28 0.41 -18.98
C LYS A 152 -2.76 0.07 -19.00
N LEU A 153 -3.39 0.05 -17.83
CA LEU A 153 -4.83 -0.08 -17.76
C LEU A 153 -5.47 1.18 -18.36
N PRO A 154 -6.51 1.04 -19.20
CA PRO A 154 -7.28 2.19 -19.64
C PRO A 154 -7.89 2.87 -18.41
N ALA A 155 -7.86 4.20 -18.36
CA ALA A 155 -8.53 4.95 -17.32
C ALA A 155 -10.03 4.61 -17.38
N GLU A 156 -10.59 4.17 -16.25
CA GLU A 156 -11.98 3.72 -16.16
C GLU A 156 -12.91 4.86 -16.60
N GLY A 157 -13.41 4.75 -17.83
CA GLY A 157 -14.02 5.86 -18.57
C GLY A 157 -14.17 5.59 -20.08
N SER A 158 -13.34 4.72 -20.66
CA SER A 158 -13.58 4.15 -21.99
C SER A 158 -14.28 2.79 -21.87
N ARG A 159 -15.55 2.78 -21.49
CA ARG A 159 -16.40 1.59 -21.65
C ARG A 159 -16.69 1.43 -23.14
N GLU A 160 -15.88 0.64 -23.85
CA GLU A 160 -16.48 -0.23 -24.86
C GLU A 160 -17.12 -1.38 -24.09
N GLU A 161 -18.44 -1.45 -24.15
CA GLU A 161 -19.24 -2.54 -23.61
C GLU A 161 -18.91 -3.83 -24.36
N SER A 162 -17.81 -4.50 -24.00
CA SER A 162 -17.66 -5.92 -24.29
C SER A 162 -18.19 -6.67 -23.08
N GLY A 163 -19.46 -7.06 -23.18
CA GLY A 163 -20.13 -7.91 -22.21
C GLY A 163 -19.31 -9.16 -21.92
N ALA A 164 -18.97 -9.33 -20.65
CA ALA A 164 -18.60 -10.59 -20.06
C ALA A 164 -18.99 -10.49 -18.59
N ASP A 165 -20.25 -10.85 -18.32
CA ASP A 165 -20.62 -11.43 -17.04
C ASP A 165 -19.74 -12.67 -16.85
N ALA A 166 -18.54 -12.46 -16.27
CA ALA A 166 -17.66 -13.55 -15.89
C ALA A 166 -18.10 -14.00 -14.50
N ASP A 167 -18.97 -15.02 -14.49
CA ASP A 167 -19.12 -15.97 -13.40
C ASP A 167 -17.73 -16.31 -12.84
N TRP A 168 -17.45 -15.87 -11.61
CA TRP A 168 -16.15 -16.04 -10.95
C TRP A 168 -16.13 -17.23 -9.98
N GLU A 169 -17.13 -18.12 -10.05
CA GLU A 169 -17.16 -19.35 -9.25
C GLU A 169 -16.99 -20.60 -10.15
N ALA A 170 -15.77 -21.15 -10.18
CA ALA A 170 -15.49 -22.54 -10.56
C ALA A 170 -14.28 -23.08 -9.79
#